data_AF-A0A962E1D6-F1
#
_entry.id   AF-A0A962E1D6-F1
#
_cell.length_a   1.000
_cell.length_b   1.000
_cell.length_c   1.000
_cell.angle_alpha   90.00
_cell.angle_beta   90.00
_cell.angle_gamma   90.00
#
_symmetry.space_group_name_H-M   'P 1'
#
loop_
_entity.id
_entity.type
_entity.pdbx_description
1 polymer ?
#
loop_
_entity_poly.entity_id
_entity_poly.type
_entity_poly.pdbx_seq_one_letter_code
_entity_poly.pdbx_strand_id
1 'polypeptide(L)' 'MKVTALISDELIEEVKRLTEGKNITESITIALREWVENQKHNRDDLSQFVGIWKDRDISKESIRKEAWK' A
#
# COMPACT_ATOMS: atom_id res chain seq x y z
N MET A 1 18.56 -4.84 -18.76
CA MET A 1 19.20 -6.07 -18.23
C MET A 1 18.34 -7.26 -18.62
N LYS A 2 18.92 -8.39 -19.04
CA LYS A 2 18.16 -9.62 -19.29
C LYS A 2 18.17 -10.46 -18.01
N VAL A 3 17.00 -10.99 -17.64
CA VAL A 3 16.80 -11.81 -16.44
C VAL A 3 16.09 -13.09 -16.89
N THR A 4 16.51 -14.23 -16.34
CA THR A 4 15.88 -15.53 -16.57
C THR A 4 15.41 -16.07 -15.23
N ALA A 5 14.15 -16.51 -15.16
CA ALA A 5 13.54 -17.04 -13.96
C ALA A 5 12.64 -18.23 -14.32
N LEU A 6 12.51 -19.16 -13.38
CA LEU A 6 11.55 -20.26 -13.47
C LEU A 6 10.31 -19.86 -12.65
N ILE A 7 9.15 -19.80 -13.31
CA ILE A 7 7.88 -19.35 -12.73
C ILE A 7 6.80 -20.32 -13.20
N SER A 8 5.82 -20.63 -12.36
CA SER A 8 4.71 -21.51 -12.75
C SER A 8 3.81 -20.84 -13.79
N ASP A 9 3.36 -21.62 -14.78
CA ASP A 9 2.47 -21.13 -15.85
C ASP A 9 1.15 -20.60 -15.29
N GLU A 10 0.60 -21.27 -14.26
CA GLU A 10 -0.61 -20.84 -13.57
C GLU A 10 -0.50 -19.43 -13.01
N LEU A 11 0.65 -19.09 -12.42
CA LEU A 11 0.89 -17.76 -11.87
C LEU A 11 1.05 -16.72 -12.99
N ILE A 12 1.70 -17.08 -14.10
CA ILE A 12 1.84 -16.18 -15.26
C ILE A 12 0.48 -15.87 -15.88
N GLU A 13 -0.41 -16.85 -16.01
CA GLU A 13 -1.76 -16.62 -16.54
C GLU A 13 -2.60 -15.77 -15.59
N GLU A 14 -2.49 -15.97 -14.27
CA GLU A 14 -3.17 -15.11 -13.28
C GLU A 14 -2.66 -13.67 -13.35
N VAL A 15 -1.35 -13.47 -13.39
CA VAL A 15 -0.74 -12.13 -13.48
C VAL A 15 -1.15 -11.44 -14.77
N LYS A 16 -1.18 -12.13 -15.91
CA LYS A 16 -1.66 -11.56 -17.18
C LYS A 16 -3.12 -11.13 -17.09
N ARG A 17 -3.97 -11.96 -16.49
CA ARG A 17 -5.40 -11.66 -16.29
C ARG A 17 -5.61 -10.45 -15.38
N LEU A 18 -4.88 -10.35 -14.27
CA LEU A 18 -5.07 -9.27 -13.28
C LEU A 18 -4.48 -7.93 -13.73
N THR A 19 -3.36 -7.95 -14.45
CA THR A 19 -2.68 -6.72 -14.87
C THR A 19 -3.16 -6.17 -16.21
N GLU A 20 -3.93 -6.96 -16.97
CA GLU A 20 -4.38 -6.63 -18.32
C GLU A 20 -3.25 -6.22 -19.30
N GLY A 21 -2.02 -6.65 -19.01
CA GLY A 21 -0.85 -6.32 -19.82
C GLY A 21 -0.90 -6.97 -21.21
N LYS A 22 -0.32 -6.30 -22.22
CA LYS A 22 -0.35 -6.76 -23.62
C LYS A 22 0.50 -8.00 -23.85
N ASN A 23 1.48 -8.26 -22.97
CA ASN A 23 2.36 -9.42 -23.01
C ASN A 23 2.88 -9.76 -21.60
N ILE A 24 3.48 -10.95 -21.46
CA ILE A 24 4.02 -11.46 -20.19
C ILE A 24 4.99 -10.46 -19.54
N THR A 25 5.88 -9.86 -20.32
CA THR A 25 6.87 -8.92 -19.79
C THR A 25 6.21 -7.69 -19.18
N GLU A 26 5.22 -7.11 -19.85
CA GLU A 26 4.46 -5.97 -19.36
C GLU A 26 3.66 -6.33 -18.11
N SER A 27 2.96 -7.46 -18.14
CA SER A 27 2.20 -7.96 -16.99
C SER A 27 3.08 -8.17 -15.74
N ILE A 28 4.23 -8.84 -15.89
CA ILE A 28 5.17 -9.03 -14.78
C ILE A 28 5.73 -7.68 -14.31
N THR A 29 6.02 -6.76 -15.22
CA THR A 29 6.57 -5.44 -14.88
C THR A 29 5.59 -4.62 -14.04
N ILE A 30 4.30 -4.63 -14.41
CA ILE A 30 3.23 -3.98 -13.65
C ILE A 30 3.13 -4.61 -12.26
N ALA A 31 2.99 -5.93 -12.18
CA ALA A 31 2.85 -6.64 -10.91
C ALA A 31 4.03 -6.41 -9.94
N LEU A 32 5.27 -6.47 -10.45
CA LEU A 32 6.46 -6.21 -9.63
C LEU A 32 6.53 -4.76 -9.16
N ARG A 33 6.16 -3.80 -10.01
CA ARG A 33 6.15 -2.38 -9.63
C ARG A 33 5.13 -2.13 -8.52
N GLU A 34 3.91 -2.62 -8.68
CA GLU A 34 2.87 -2.51 -7.67
C GLU A 34 3.27 -3.18 -6.36
N TRP A 35 3.90 -4.35 -6.42
CA TRP A 35 4.41 -5.01 -5.23
C TRP A 35 5.46 -4.15 -4.51
N VAL A 36 6.44 -3.60 -5.23
CA VAL A 36 7.46 -2.72 -4.64
C VAL A 36 6.85 -1.47 -4.03
N GLU A 37 5.91 -0.81 -4.72
CA GLU A 37 5.21 0.35 -4.17
C GLU A 37 4.40 -0.03 -2.93
N ASN A 38 3.69 -1.15 -2.93
CA ASN A 38 2.98 -1.63 -1.75
C ASN A 38 3.94 -1.90 -0.58
N GLN A 39 5.13 -2.48 -0.83
CA GLN A 39 6.11 -2.68 0.24
C GLN A 39 6.67 -1.37 0.80
N LYS A 40 6.78 -0.31 -0.02
CA LYS A 40 7.19 1.03 0.46
C LYS A 40 6.11 1.67 1.35
N HIS A 41 4.84 1.54 0.96
CA HIS A 41 3.72 2.14 1.69
C HIS A 41 3.27 1.32 2.90
N ASN A 42 3.60 0.03 2.96
CA ASN A 42 3.32 -0.83 4.12
C ASN A 42 4.31 -0.61 5.30
N ARG A 43 5.27 0.31 5.15
CA ARG A 43 5.80 1.02 6.31
C ARG A 43 4.81 2.12 6.60
N ASP A 44 3.98 1.92 7.62
CA ASP A 44 3.03 2.91 8.14
C ASP A 44 3.74 4.24 8.42
N ASP A 45 3.85 5.09 7.39
CA ASP A 45 4.35 6.43 7.54
C ASP A 45 3.24 7.29 8.14
N LEU A 46 3.12 7.15 9.47
CA LEU A 46 2.23 7.94 10.28
C LEU A 46 2.76 9.35 10.51
N SER A 47 3.89 9.77 9.89
CA SER A 47 4.46 11.10 10.05
C SER A 47 3.44 12.21 9.77
N GLN A 48 2.60 12.02 8.75
CA GLN A 48 1.48 12.92 8.43
C GLN A 48 0.42 13.01 9.54
N PHE A 49 0.29 11.99 10.39
CA PHE A 49 -0.65 11.94 11.53
C PHE A 49 -0.02 12.41 12.85
N VAL A 50 1.31 12.51 12.97
CA VAL A 50 2.01 12.97 14.18
C VAL A 50 1.63 14.40 14.58
N GLY A 51 1.20 15.24 13.62
CA GLY A 51 0.72 16.60 13.89
C GLY A 51 -0.72 16.70 14.38
N ILE A 52 -1.58 15.73 14.04
CA ILE A 52 -3.04 15.82 14.26
C ILE A 52 -3.40 15.76 15.75
N TRP A 53 -2.56 15.13 16.56
CA TRP A 53 -2.76 14.99 18.01
C TRP A 53 -2.01 16.04 18.84
N LYS A 54 -1.13 16.86 18.23
CA LYS A 54 -0.36 17.86 18.97
C LYS A 54 -1.22 18.99 19.52
N ASP A 55 -2.28 19.34 18.80
CA ASP A 55 -3.14 20.49 19.15
C ASP A 55 -4.49 20.06 19.76
N ARG A 56 -4.73 18.76 19.95
CA ARG A 56 -5.92 18.28 20.67
C ARG A 56 -5.66 18.24 22.16
N ASP A 57 -6.42 19.03 22.92
CA ASP A 57 -6.49 18.85 24.36
C ASP A 57 -7.27 17.56 24.69
N ILE A 58 -6.52 16.50 25.00
CA ILE A 58 -7.04 15.17 25.34
C ILE A 58 -7.37 15.05 26.83
N SER A 59 -7.44 16.19 27.55
CA SER A 59 -7.79 16.19 28.97
C SER A 59 -9.19 15.61 29.22
N LYS A 60 -9.34 14.95 30.38
CA LYS A 60 -10.62 14.36 30.81
C LYS A 60 -11.74 15.41 30.91
N GLU A 61 -11.38 16.67 31.18
CA GLU A 61 -12.32 17.78 31.31
C GLU A 61 -12.85 18.25 29.95
N SER A 62 -11.98 18.34 28.94
CA SER A 62 -12.34 18.67 27.55
C SER A 62 -13.32 17.63 26.98
N ILE A 63 -13.00 16.34 27.11
CA ILE A 63 -13.84 15.24 26.64
C ILE A 63 -15.21 15.22 27.35
N ARG A 64 -15.23 15.49 28.66
CA ARG A 64 -16.49 15.58 29.43
C ARG A 64 -17.37 16.75 28.98
N LYS A 65 -16.80 17.90 28.61
CA LYS A 65 -17.61 19.03 28.12
C LYS A 65 -18.23 18.76 26.76
N GLU A 66 -17.53 18.03 25.89
CA GLU A 66 -18.03 17.69 24.55
C GLU A 66 -19.05 16.54 24.56
N ALA A 67 -18.85 15.53 25.41
CA ALA A 67 -19.73 14.36 25.50
C ALA A 67 -21.12 14.65 26.11
N TRP A 68 -21.26 15.75 26.85
CA TRP A 68 -22.51 16.13 27.52
C TRP A 68 -23.11 17.43 26.94
N LYS A 69 -22.73 17.78 25.72
CA LYS A 69 -23.29 18.88 24.93
C LYS A 69 -24.48 18.39 24.10
#